data_AF-G8C379-F1
#
_entry.id   AF-G8C379-F1
#
_cell.length_a   1.000
_cell.length_b   1.000
_cell.length_c   1.000
_cell.angle_alpha   90.00
_cell.angle_beta   90.00
_cell.angle_gamma   90.00
#
_symmetry.space_group_name_H-M   'P 1'
#
loop_
_entity.id
_entity.type
_entity.pdbx_description
1 polymer ?
#
loop_
_entity_poly.entity_id
_entity_poly.type
_entity_poly.pdbx_seq_one_letter_code
_entity_poly.pdbx_strand_id
1 'polypeptide(L)'
;MSREGDKPPLSFLEGEKLREILKKGSEVLLINAEAHLIEKAAKLIESMKEDLIKVMNMPLKNVDVFHSRETLTLQEIEDFYSNWEKETKRSSKLSR
;
A
#
# COMPACT_ATOMS: atom_id res chain seq x y z
N MET A 1 2.87 -30.38 19.99
CA MET A 1 2.46 -29.81 18.68
C MET A 1 2.39 -28.31 18.85
N SER A 2 3.41 -27.58 18.40
CA SER A 2 3.45 -26.12 18.47
C SER A 2 2.48 -25.56 17.42
N ARG A 3 1.45 -24.83 17.86
CA ARG A 3 0.49 -24.19 16.97
C ARG A 3 1.24 -23.12 16.16
N GLU A 4 1.11 -23.13 14.85
CA GLU A 4 1.60 -22.08 13.94
C GLU A 4 0.91 -20.70 14.13
N GLY A 5 0.22 -20.48 15.27
CA GLY A 5 -0.66 -19.34 15.52
C GLY A 5 -0.12 -18.21 16.41
N ASP A 6 1.08 -18.34 17.00
CA ASP A 6 1.60 -17.36 17.98
C ASP A 6 2.63 -16.37 17.38
N LYS A 7 2.53 -16.02 16.10
CA LYS A 7 3.32 -14.89 15.58
C LYS A 7 2.56 -13.59 15.85
N PRO A 8 3.16 -12.63 16.57
CA PRO A 8 2.49 -11.36 16.83
C PRO A 8 2.06 -10.72 15.51
N PRO A 9 0.87 -10.10 15.47
CA PRO A 9 0.43 -9.39 14.29
C PRO A 9 1.46 -8.28 14.04
N LEU A 10 1.95 -8.16 12.80
CA LEU A 10 3.12 -7.36 12.37
C LEU A 10 4.52 -7.98 12.57
N SER A 11 4.65 -9.28 12.78
CA SER A 11 5.96 -9.95 12.74
C SER A 11 6.72 -9.78 11.40
N PHE A 12 6.05 -9.31 10.34
CA PHE A 12 6.68 -8.94 9.07
C PHE A 12 7.33 -7.54 9.08
N LEU A 13 7.00 -6.67 10.04
CA LEU A 13 7.64 -5.36 10.22
C LEU A 13 9.02 -5.46 10.88
N GLU A 14 9.51 -6.67 11.17
CA GLU A 14 10.76 -6.87 11.87
C GLU A 14 11.94 -7.00 10.91
N GLY A 15 12.96 -6.19 11.16
CA GLY A 15 14.33 -6.44 10.72
C GLY A 15 14.46 -6.65 9.21
N GLU A 16 15.01 -7.81 8.83
CA GLU A 16 15.32 -8.13 7.43
C GLU A 16 14.09 -8.26 6.55
N LYS A 17 12.96 -8.73 7.07
CA LYS A 17 11.74 -8.93 6.27
C LYS A 17 11.18 -7.62 5.75
N LEU A 18 11.16 -6.59 6.61
CA LEU A 18 10.71 -5.25 6.22
C LEU A 18 11.60 -4.68 5.12
N ARG A 19 12.92 -4.84 5.24
CA ARG A 19 13.89 -4.39 4.24
C ARG A 19 13.72 -5.14 2.91
N GLU A 20 13.46 -6.44 2.96
CA GLU A 20 13.19 -7.27 1.78
C GLU A 20 11.90 -6.85 1.08
N ILE A 21 10.82 -6.58 1.84
CA ILE A 21 9.55 -6.08 1.31
C ILE A 21 9.75 -4.72 0.62
N LEU A 22 10.46 -3.80 1.27
CA LEU A 22 10.73 -2.47 0.71
C LEU A 22 11.59 -2.56 -0.56
N LYS A 23 12.60 -3.44 -0.56
CA LYS A 23 13.45 -3.68 -1.73
C LYS A 23 12.63 -4.22 -2.90
N LYS A 24 11.90 -5.33 -2.70
CA LYS A 24 11.05 -5.93 -3.73
C LYS A 24 9.97 -4.97 -4.23
N GLY A 25 9.34 -4.23 -3.32
CA GLY A 25 8.37 -3.19 -3.69
C GLY A 25 8.99 -2.12 -4.58
N SER A 26 10.22 -1.68 -4.28
CA SER A 26 10.93 -0.70 -5.12
C SER A 26 11.28 -1.23 -6.52
N GLU A 27 11.59 -2.53 -6.64
CA GLU A 27 11.84 -3.21 -7.92
C GLU A 27 10.55 -3.31 -8.75
N VAL A 28 9.44 -3.73 -8.13
CA VAL A 28 8.12 -3.84 -8.78
C VAL A 28 7.61 -2.48 -9.25
N LEU A 29 7.87 -1.42 -8.47
CA LEU A 29 7.50 -0.05 -8.83
C LEU A 29 8.46 0.58 -9.86
N LEU A 30 9.51 -0.14 -10.30
CA LEU A 30 10.54 0.34 -11.22
C LEU A 30 11.30 1.58 -10.71
N ILE A 31 11.33 1.79 -9.39
CA ILE A 31 12.01 2.90 -8.73
C ILE A 31 13.45 2.51 -8.36
N ASN A 32 13.72 1.22 -8.13
CA ASN A 32 15.04 0.68 -7.75
C ASN A 32 15.71 1.51 -6.64
N ALA A 33 15.04 1.60 -5.49
CA ALA A 33 15.45 2.50 -4.42
C ALA A 33 16.85 2.15 -3.90
N GLU A 34 17.67 3.18 -3.65
CA GLU A 34 18.99 2.98 -3.04
C GLU A 34 18.88 2.40 -1.63
N ALA A 35 19.88 1.60 -1.23
CA ALA A 35 19.89 0.91 0.06
C ALA A 35 19.71 1.85 1.26
N HIS A 36 20.26 3.07 1.18
CA HIS A 36 20.14 4.06 2.26
C HIS A 36 18.70 4.59 2.42
N LEU A 37 17.94 4.66 1.32
CA LEU A 37 16.52 5.05 1.34
C LEU A 37 15.65 3.93 1.91
N ILE A 38 15.97 2.67 1.56
CA ILE A 38 15.31 1.48 2.13
C ILE A 38 15.51 1.46 3.64
N GLU A 39 16.73 1.70 4.13
CA GLU A 39 17.03 1.73 5.57
C GLU A 39 16.30 2.88 6.28
N LYS A 40 16.24 4.06 5.66
CA LYS A 40 15.50 5.21 6.21
C LYS A 40 14.00 4.91 6.30
N ALA A 41 13.43 4.29 5.29
CA ALA A 41 12.03 3.88 5.28
C ALA A 41 11.75 2.78 6.32
N ALA A 42 12.64 1.80 6.45
CA ALA A 42 12.53 0.73 7.45
C ALA A 42 12.49 1.31 8.87
N LYS A 43 13.43 2.21 9.21
CA LYS A 43 13.47 2.88 10.52
C LYS A 43 12.22 3.71 10.80
N LEU A 44 11.69 4.41 9.80
CA LEU A 44 10.45 5.17 9.95
C LEU A 44 9.28 4.24 10.28
N ILE A 45 9.13 3.14 9.54
CA ILE A 45 8.05 2.18 9.75
C ILE A 45 8.20 1.48 11.11
N GLU A 46 9.42 1.11 11.50
CA GLU A 46 9.73 0.56 12.82
C GLU A 46 9.33 1.53 13.94
N SER A 47 9.57 2.84 13.77
CA SER A 47 9.17 3.86 14.75
C SER A 47 7.65 3.97 14.94
N MET A 48 6.87 3.54 13.94
CA MET A 48 5.40 3.55 13.97
C MET A 48 4.82 2.24 14.52
N LYS A 49 5.65 1.25 14.89
CA LYS A 49 5.21 -0.11 15.24
C LYS A 49 4.11 -0.11 16.31
N GLU A 50 4.29 0.66 17.38
CA GLU A 50 3.31 0.73 18.47
C GLU A 50 1.95 1.29 18.01
N ASP A 51 1.96 2.30 17.14
CA ASP A 51 0.73 2.88 16.62
C ASP A 51 0.03 1.94 15.63
N LEU A 52 0.80 1.21 14.81
CA LEU A 52 0.27 0.18 13.93
C LEU A 52 -0.35 -0.98 14.73
N ILE A 53 0.26 -1.38 15.85
CA ILE A 53 -0.32 -2.37 16.77
C ILE A 53 -1.65 -1.87 17.34
N LYS A 54 -1.74 -0.60 17.74
CA LYS A 54 -3.00 -0.01 18.23
C LYS A 54 -4.08 -0.03 17.14
N VAL A 55 -3.74 0.34 15.91
CA VAL A 55 -4.68 0.37 14.77
C VAL A 55 -5.21 -1.02 14.46
N MET A 56 -4.36 -2.04 14.40
CA MET A 56 -4.81 -3.41 14.14
C MET A 56 -5.70 -3.98 15.24
N ASN A 57 -5.43 -3.61 16.50
CA ASN A 57 -6.23 -4.06 17.63
C ASN A 57 -7.47 -3.19 17.85
N MET A 58 -7.70 -2.17 17.00
CA MET A 58 -8.86 -1.30 17.12
C MET A 58 -10.12 -2.10 16.75
N PRO A 59 -11.19 -2.05 17.57
CA PRO A 59 -12.42 -2.74 17.26
C PRO A 59 -13.03 -2.14 15.99
N LEU A 60 -13.08 -2.94 14.93
CA LEU A 60 -13.69 -2.58 13.65
C LEU A 60 -15.22 -2.58 13.80
N LYS A 61 -15.78 -1.52 14.39
CA LYS A 61 -17.23 -1.27 14.37
C LYS A 61 -17.57 -0.49 13.10
N ASN A 62 -18.50 -1.01 12.30
CA ASN A 62 -18.98 -0.42 11.04
C ASN A 62 -17.90 -0.23 9.96
N VAL A 63 -16.94 -1.16 9.86
CA VAL A 63 -15.91 -1.11 8.81
C VAL A 63 -16.37 -2.01 7.67
N ASP A 64 -16.57 -1.42 6.49
CA ASP A 64 -16.83 -2.19 5.28
C ASP A 64 -15.66 -3.14 5.03
N VAL A 65 -15.98 -4.41 4.80
CA VAL A 65 -14.97 -5.43 4.48
C VAL A 65 -14.33 -5.01 3.16
N PHE A 66 -13.02 -4.75 3.20
CA PHE A 66 -12.26 -4.52 1.98
C PHE A 66 -12.31 -5.78 1.12
N HIS A 67 -13.05 -5.70 0.02
CA HIS A 67 -13.01 -6.68 -1.06
C HIS A 67 -12.09 -6.12 -2.13
N SER A 68 -10.89 -6.72 -2.27
CA SER A 68 -10.04 -6.44 -3.43
C SER A 68 -10.82 -6.81 -4.69
N ARG A 69 -11.33 -5.80 -5.40
CA ARG A 69 -11.88 -6.01 -6.73
C ARG A 69 -10.70 -6.29 -7.66
N GLU A 70 -10.40 -7.56 -7.87
CA GLU A 70 -9.39 -7.99 -8.85
C GLU A 70 -9.79 -7.62 -10.29
N THR A 71 -11.05 -7.25 -10.49
CA THR A 71 -11.60 -6.82 -11.78
C THR A 71 -12.39 -5.53 -11.62
N LEU A 72 -12.17 -4.60 -12.53
CA LEU A 72 -13.04 -3.43 -12.69
C LEU A 72 -14.33 -3.88 -13.36
N THR A 73 -15.46 -3.36 -12.88
CA THR A 73 -16.73 -3.47 -13.60
C THR A 73 -16.68 -2.62 -14.87
N LEU A 74 -17.52 -2.96 -15.86
CA LEU A 74 -17.62 -2.19 -17.10
C LEU A 74 -17.93 -0.71 -16.83
N GLN A 75 -18.74 -0.41 -15.81
CA GLN A 75 -19.04 0.96 -15.39
C GLN A 75 -17.81 1.69 -14.88
N GLU A 76 -16.97 1.06 -14.05
CA GLU A 76 -15.73 1.67 -13.53
C GLU A 76 -14.72 1.93 -14.65
N ILE A 77 -14.69 1.06 -15.67
CA ILE A 77 -13.87 1.26 -16.87
C ILE A 77 -14.40 2.47 -17.68
N GLU A 78 -15.71 2.56 -17.91
CA GLU A 78 -16.34 3.69 -18.61
C GLU A 78 -16.14 5.02 -17.88
N ASP A 79 -16.28 5.01 -16.54
CA ASP A 79 -16.08 6.18 -15.70
C ASP A 79 -14.62 6.66 -15.77
N PHE A 80 -13.66 5.73 -15.77
CA PHE A 80 -12.24 6.05 -15.94
C PHE A 80 -11.97 6.74 -17.29
N TYR A 81 -12.43 6.15 -18.40
CA TYR A 81 -12.22 6.74 -19.72
C TYR A 81 -12.92 8.10 -19.87
N SER A 82 -14.13 8.23 -19.31
CA SER A 82 -14.87 9.49 -19.32
C SER A 82 -14.15 10.59 -18.54
N ASN A 83 -13.51 10.25 -17.43
CA ASN A 83 -12.75 11.21 -16.63
C ASN A 83 -11.42 11.57 -17.29
N TRP A 84 -10.71 10.59 -17.85
CA TRP A 84 -9.48 10.82 -18.60
C TRP A 84 -9.71 11.73 -19.84
N GLU A 85 -10.82 11.53 -20.56
CA GLU A 85 -11.16 12.37 -21.71
C GLU A 85 -11.52 13.81 -21.29
N LYS A 86 -12.18 13.99 -20.14
CA LYS A 86 -12.47 15.33 -19.59
C LYS A 86 -11.19 16.07 -19.20
N GLU A 87 -10.24 15.39 -18.58
CA GLU A 87 -8.96 15.99 -18.17
C GLU A 87 -8.09 16.36 -19.37
N THR A 88 -7.99 15.50 -20.38
CA THR A 88 -7.26 15.78 -21.64
C THR A 88 -7.91 16.91 -22.46
N LYS A 89 -9.25 16.98 -22.49
CA LYS A 89 -9.97 18.10 -23.11
C LYS A 89 -9.80 19.41 -22.34
N ARG A 90 -9.67 19.38 -21.00
CA ARG A 90 -9.38 20.56 -20.19
C ARG A 90 -7.95 21.06 -20.39
N SER A 91 -6.96 20.18 -20.39
CA SER A 91 -5.56 20.58 -20.58
C SER A 91 -5.29 21.16 -21.97
N SER A 92 -5.93 20.63 -23.02
CA SER A 92 -5.81 21.19 -24.39
C SER A 92 -6.41 22.59 -24.58
N LYS A 93 -7.38 23.00 -23.74
CA LYS A 93 -7.99 24.34 -23.77
C LYS A 93 -7.20 25.40 -22.99
N LEU A 94 -6.30 24.98 -22.11
CA LEU A 94 -5.45 25.87 -21.30
C LEU A 94 -4.10 26.17 -21.95
N SER A 95 -3.77 25.54 -23.07
CA SER A 95 -2.53 25.78 -23.85
C SER A 95 -2.75 26.64 -25.11
N ARG A 96 -3.85 27.39 -25.19
CA ARG A 96 -4.12 28.36 -26.27
C ARG A 96 -4.25 29.78 -25.74
#